data_AF-A0A6I1Z9C2-F1
#
_entry.id   AF-A0A6I1Z9C2-F1
#
_cell.length_a   1.000
_cell.length_b   1.000
_cell.length_c   1.000
_cell.angle_alpha   90.00
_cell.angle_beta   90.00
_cell.angle_gamma   90.00
#
_symmetry.space_group_name_H-M   'P 1'
#
loop_
_entity.id
_entity.type
_entity.pdbx_description
1 polymer ?
#
loop_
_entity_poly.entity_id
_entity_poly.type
_entity_poly.pdbx_seq_one_letter_code
_entity_poly.pdbx_strand_id
1 'polypeptide(L)'
;RMLPISNVFRKFPRVVRDLSHERGKNVELVLVGEDTELDRSVIEVINDPLLHLVRNSVDHGIEVPAERKARGKPEQGTVILRASHEGNHIIIEVEDDGGGMDAEKLVEKALEKGVITPSEAESMSYREKLNLIFRPGFSTADKVTDVSGRGVGMDVVHTNVSKLNGVIDIDTKIGTGTRVTIKLPLTLAIVTGLKVNVWNEDYIIPFVNIIETVKLKKTELTKVENKWVIRFRDSVVHTLFLDEWFRVPGREEGSEQEQYAVVVSVAEFRYALVVSGLKGQEEAVIKPLGQALGRIPGIAGGTIGGDGLITRDCRRYYRRRWADHPHPGRAGADLQHGSRLKD
;
A
#
# COMPACT_ATOMS: atom_id res chain seq x y z
N ARG A 1 -16.80 9.26 4.96
CA ARG A 1 -18.01 9.98 4.48
C ARG A 1 -17.86 10.05 2.97
N MET A 2 -18.89 9.65 2.24
CA MET A 2 -18.92 9.73 0.78
C MET A 2 -19.03 11.19 0.33
N LEU A 3 -18.22 11.55 -0.66
CA LEU A 3 -18.16 12.88 -1.26
C LEU A 3 -18.03 12.70 -2.79
N PRO A 4 -18.62 13.59 -3.58
CA PRO A 4 -18.50 13.52 -5.05
C PRO A 4 -17.05 13.82 -5.50
N ILE A 5 -16.60 13.12 -6.54
CA ILE A 5 -15.27 13.32 -7.13
C ILE A 5 -15.09 14.70 -7.74
N SER A 6 -16.19 15.40 -8.06
CA SER A 6 -16.21 16.80 -8.51
C SER A 6 -15.31 17.74 -7.71
N ASN A 7 -15.16 17.51 -6.39
CA ASN A 7 -14.27 18.31 -5.53
C ASN A 7 -12.79 18.25 -5.95
N VAL A 8 -12.37 17.13 -6.53
CA VAL A 8 -11.05 16.96 -7.13
C VAL A 8 -11.06 17.55 -8.54
N PHE A 9 -12.08 17.21 -9.34
CA PHE A 9 -12.12 17.53 -10.76
C PHE A 9 -12.13 19.03 -11.04
N ARG A 10 -12.78 19.83 -10.19
CA ARG A 10 -12.87 21.30 -10.32
C ARG A 10 -11.52 22.03 -10.47
N LYS A 11 -10.42 21.43 -10.04
CA LYS A 11 -9.07 22.04 -10.13
C LYS A 11 -8.43 21.80 -11.50
N PHE A 12 -8.75 20.71 -12.19
CA PHE A 12 -8.07 20.31 -13.42
C PHE A 12 -8.28 21.25 -14.60
N PRO A 13 -9.46 21.88 -14.84
CA PRO A 13 -9.61 22.83 -15.95
C PRO A 13 -8.59 23.97 -15.92
N ARG A 14 -8.23 24.46 -14.73
CA ARG A 14 -7.19 25.49 -14.57
C ARG A 14 -5.81 24.91 -14.85
N VAL A 15 -5.49 23.76 -14.26
CA VAL A 15 -4.18 23.11 -14.43
C VAL A 15 -3.90 22.78 -15.90
N VAL A 16 -4.87 22.21 -16.60
CA VAL A 16 -4.73 21.87 -18.03
C VAL A 16 -4.54 23.12 -18.87
N ARG A 17 -5.28 24.20 -18.60
CA ARG A 17 -5.12 25.49 -19.29
C ARG A 17 -3.72 26.06 -19.10
N ASP A 18 -3.23 26.09 -17.87
CA ASP A 18 -1.90 26.64 -17.53
C ASP A 18 -0.80 25.81 -18.21
N LEU A 19 -0.86 24.48 -18.14
CA LEU A 19 0.08 23.56 -18.80
C LEU A 19 0.04 23.67 -20.33
N SER A 20 -1.17 23.77 -20.91
CA SER A 20 -1.35 23.91 -22.36
C SER A 20 -0.67 25.16 -22.88
N HIS A 21 -0.83 26.28 -22.17
CA HIS A 21 -0.16 27.54 -22.51
C HIS A 21 1.36 27.44 -22.34
N GLU A 22 1.86 26.87 -21.24
CA GLU A 22 3.30 26.70 -20.98
C GLU A 22 3.99 25.81 -22.04
N ARG A 23 3.28 24.82 -22.58
CA ARG A 23 3.82 23.86 -23.56
C ARG A 23 3.49 24.21 -25.02
N GLY A 24 2.75 25.28 -25.26
CA GLY A 24 2.32 25.67 -26.61
C GLY A 24 1.38 24.65 -27.27
N LYS A 25 0.55 23.97 -26.47
CA LYS A 25 -0.42 22.96 -26.92
C LYS A 25 -1.84 23.50 -26.83
N ASN A 26 -2.73 23.00 -27.68
CA ASN A 26 -4.16 23.32 -27.62
C ASN A 26 -4.91 22.09 -27.10
N VAL A 27 -5.40 22.13 -25.87
CA VAL A 27 -6.02 20.98 -25.19
C VAL A 27 -7.38 21.34 -24.61
N GLU A 28 -8.38 20.51 -24.88
CA GLU A 28 -9.67 20.50 -24.21
C GLU A 28 -9.71 19.43 -23.12
N LEU A 29 -10.22 19.80 -21.94
CA LEU A 29 -10.48 18.85 -20.85
C LEU A 29 -11.98 18.59 -20.76
N VAL A 30 -12.37 17.32 -20.90
CA VAL A 30 -13.75 16.85 -20.75
C VAL A 30 -13.87 16.09 -19.43
N LEU A 31 -14.83 16.49 -18.59
CA LEU A 31 -15.13 15.84 -17.32
C LEU A 31 -16.42 15.02 -17.45
N VAL A 32 -16.39 13.76 -17.01
CA VAL A 32 -17.55 12.86 -17.07
C VAL A 32 -17.74 12.15 -15.73
N GLY A 33 -18.98 12.09 -15.23
CA GLY A 33 -19.31 11.39 -13.98
C GLY A 33 -18.81 12.10 -12.72
N GLU A 34 -18.85 13.43 -12.70
CA GLU A 34 -18.41 14.26 -11.58
C GLU A 34 -19.17 14.01 -10.26
N ASP A 35 -20.38 13.47 -10.38
CA ASP A 35 -21.28 13.07 -9.30
C ASP A 35 -20.88 11.73 -8.64
N THR A 36 -19.94 10.98 -9.24
CA THR A 36 -19.44 9.71 -8.69
C THR A 36 -18.91 9.91 -7.27
N GLU A 37 -19.53 9.23 -6.31
CA GLU A 37 -19.17 9.35 -4.91
C GLU A 37 -17.99 8.44 -4.52
N LEU A 38 -17.05 8.98 -3.75
CA LEU A 38 -15.91 8.28 -3.14
C LEU A 38 -15.78 8.62 -1.66
N ASP A 39 -15.17 7.73 -0.88
CA ASP A 39 -14.82 8.08 0.50
C ASP A 39 -13.75 9.19 0.52
N ARG A 40 -13.88 10.11 1.49
CA ARG A 40 -12.93 11.19 1.71
C ARG A 40 -11.46 10.74 1.77
N SER A 41 -11.14 9.60 2.41
CA SER A 41 -9.75 9.14 2.47
C SER A 41 -9.21 8.74 1.11
N VAL A 42 -10.07 8.20 0.24
CA VAL A 42 -9.74 7.87 -1.14
C VAL A 42 -9.48 9.16 -1.93
N ILE A 43 -10.35 10.16 -1.78
CA ILE A 43 -10.20 11.49 -2.42
C ILE A 43 -8.86 12.15 -2.08
N GLU A 44 -8.46 12.11 -0.81
CA GLU A 44 -7.20 12.72 -0.35
C GLU A 44 -5.96 12.04 -0.96
N VAL A 45 -6.01 10.72 -1.18
CA VAL A 45 -4.88 9.95 -1.75
C VAL A 45 -4.88 9.95 -3.28
N ILE A 46 -6.04 9.99 -3.92
CA ILE A 46 -6.17 9.87 -5.39
C ILE A 46 -5.88 11.18 -6.13
N ASN A 47 -5.95 12.33 -5.45
CA ASN A 47 -5.73 13.64 -6.04
C ASN A 47 -4.35 13.77 -6.71
N ASP A 48 -3.29 13.35 -6.03
CA ASP A 48 -1.91 13.42 -6.55
C ASP A 48 -1.71 12.48 -7.78
N PRO A 49 -2.14 11.19 -7.74
CA PRO A 49 -2.22 10.32 -8.91
C PRO A 49 -2.90 10.96 -10.13
N LEU A 50 -4.11 11.49 -9.97
CA LEU A 50 -4.86 12.06 -11.09
C LEU A 50 -4.19 13.30 -11.66
N LEU A 51 -3.64 14.16 -10.80
CA LEU A 51 -2.86 15.31 -11.26
C LEU A 51 -1.66 14.90 -12.10
N HIS A 52 -0.96 13.85 -11.69
CA HIS A 52 0.18 13.35 -12.43
C HIS A 52 -0.23 12.74 -13.78
N LEU A 53 -1.30 11.94 -13.82
CA LEU A 53 -1.81 11.35 -15.06
C LEU A 53 -2.26 12.42 -16.06
N VAL A 54 -3.05 13.41 -15.60
CA VAL A 54 -3.50 14.53 -16.44
C VAL A 54 -2.31 15.35 -16.96
N ARG A 55 -1.31 15.60 -16.10
CA ARG A 55 -0.08 16.28 -16.53
C ARG A 55 0.65 15.46 -17.61
N ASN A 56 0.81 14.15 -17.44
CA ASN A 56 1.47 13.31 -18.44
C ASN A 56 0.74 13.29 -19.77
N SER A 57 -0.60 13.26 -19.75
CA SER A 57 -1.41 13.40 -20.97
C SER A 57 -1.14 14.73 -21.66
N VAL A 58 -1.03 15.85 -20.92
CA VAL A 58 -0.73 17.16 -21.54
C VAL A 58 0.74 17.30 -21.97
N ASP A 59 1.70 16.89 -21.15
CA ASP A 59 3.15 17.08 -21.39
C ASP A 59 3.69 16.11 -22.45
N HIS A 60 3.27 14.84 -22.41
CA HIS A 60 3.81 13.77 -23.25
C HIS A 60 2.78 13.12 -24.19
N GLY A 61 1.51 13.08 -23.80
CA GLY A 61 0.45 12.48 -24.62
C GLY A 61 0.09 13.33 -25.83
N ILE A 62 -0.41 14.55 -25.61
CA ILE A 62 -0.90 15.44 -26.66
C ILE A 62 0.26 16.05 -27.44
N GLU A 63 0.22 15.97 -28.76
CA GLU A 63 1.22 16.59 -29.64
C GLU A 63 0.94 18.09 -29.86
N VAL A 64 1.93 18.84 -30.34
CA VAL A 64 1.72 20.26 -30.71
C VAL A 64 0.81 20.39 -31.95
N PRO A 65 0.07 21.50 -32.13
CA PRO A 65 -0.91 21.62 -33.22
C PRO A 65 -0.36 21.33 -34.62
N ALA A 66 0.87 21.74 -34.89
CA ALA A 66 1.55 21.48 -36.16
C ALA A 66 1.77 19.97 -36.41
N GLU A 67 2.21 19.22 -35.39
CA GLU A 67 2.40 17.77 -35.47
C GLU A 67 1.07 17.03 -35.59
N ARG A 68 0.03 17.48 -34.87
CA ARG A 68 -1.32 16.91 -34.97
C ARG A 68 -1.87 17.03 -36.39
N LYS A 69 -1.73 18.22 -36.98
CA LYS A 69 -2.15 18.48 -38.36
C LYS A 69 -1.39 17.63 -39.38
N ALA A 70 -0.08 17.46 -39.19
CA ALA A 70 0.73 16.58 -40.04
C ALA A 70 0.30 15.11 -39.95
N ARG A 71 -0.27 14.69 -38.81
CA ARG A 71 -0.83 13.35 -38.57
C ARG A 71 -2.32 13.23 -38.91
N GLY A 72 -2.94 14.27 -39.47
CA GLY A 72 -4.36 14.27 -39.82
C GLY A 72 -5.33 14.34 -38.64
N LYS A 73 -4.85 14.74 -37.45
CA LYS A 73 -5.64 14.87 -36.23
C LYS A 73 -6.13 16.31 -36.04
N PRO A 74 -7.24 16.55 -35.31
CA PRO A 74 -7.70 17.90 -34.98
C PRO A 74 -6.61 18.71 -34.27
N GLU A 75 -6.53 20.02 -34.55
CA GLU A 75 -5.53 20.91 -33.93
C GLU A 75 -5.69 21.00 -32.40
N GLN A 76 -6.93 20.86 -31.90
CA GLN A 76 -7.24 20.72 -30.48
C GLN A 76 -7.15 19.24 -30.07
N GLY A 77 -6.30 18.94 -29.09
CA GLY A 77 -6.26 17.64 -28.42
C GLY A 77 -7.32 17.53 -27.33
N THR A 78 -7.74 16.32 -27.02
CA THR A 78 -8.77 16.05 -26.00
C THR A 78 -8.17 15.20 -24.90
N VAL A 79 -8.34 15.63 -23.66
CA VAL A 79 -8.11 14.83 -22.46
C VAL A 79 -9.46 14.63 -21.77
N ILE A 80 -9.85 13.39 -21.53
CA ILE A 80 -11.10 13.02 -20.88
C ILE A 80 -10.75 12.46 -19.50
N LEU A 81 -11.36 13.03 -18.46
CA LEU A 81 -11.32 12.53 -17.10
C LEU A 81 -12.70 12.02 -16.73
N ARG A 82 -12.82 10.69 -16.60
CA ARG A 82 -14.09 10.00 -16.35
C ARG A 82 -14.05 9.30 -15.00
N ALA A 83 -15.16 9.34 -14.28
CA ALA A 83 -15.41 8.48 -13.13
C ALA A 83 -16.74 7.77 -13.31
N SER A 84 -16.80 6.50 -12.90
CA SER A 84 -18.03 5.71 -12.94
C SER A 84 -18.02 4.62 -11.87
N HIS A 85 -19.19 4.07 -11.58
CA HIS A 85 -19.34 2.85 -10.78
C HIS A 85 -19.53 1.66 -11.70
N GLU A 86 -18.69 0.63 -11.54
CA GLU A 86 -18.78 -0.62 -12.28
C GLU A 86 -18.76 -1.80 -11.29
N GLY A 87 -19.94 -2.36 -11.00
CA GLY A 87 -20.10 -3.39 -9.98
C GLY A 87 -19.69 -2.90 -8.59
N ASN A 88 -18.73 -3.59 -7.96
CA ASN A 88 -18.18 -3.22 -6.65
C ASN A 88 -16.90 -2.36 -6.75
N HIS A 89 -16.64 -1.77 -7.91
CA HIS A 89 -15.48 -0.92 -8.15
C HIS A 89 -15.90 0.47 -8.61
N ILE A 90 -15.11 1.45 -8.20
CA ILE A 90 -15.09 2.77 -8.77
C ILE A 90 -14.01 2.78 -9.84
N ILE A 91 -14.39 3.12 -11.06
CA ILE A 91 -13.49 3.21 -12.20
C ILE A 91 -13.20 4.68 -12.44
N ILE A 92 -11.92 5.05 -12.46
CA ILE A 92 -11.47 6.40 -12.80
C ILE A 92 -10.55 6.28 -14.00
N GLU A 93 -10.88 6.95 -15.10
CA GLU A 93 -10.14 6.89 -16.35
C GLU A 93 -9.56 8.26 -16.70
N VAL A 94 -8.31 8.27 -17.13
CA VAL A 94 -7.67 9.40 -17.82
C VAL A 94 -7.37 8.95 -19.24
N GLU A 95 -8.03 9.55 -20.21
CA GLU A 95 -7.92 9.22 -21.62
C GLU A 95 -7.45 10.44 -22.40
N ASP A 96 -6.48 10.26 -23.29
CA ASP A 96 -6.04 11.28 -24.22
C ASP A 96 -6.04 10.75 -25.65
N ASP A 97 -6.27 11.66 -26.60
CA ASP A 97 -6.18 11.37 -28.04
C ASP A 97 -4.79 11.70 -28.59
N GLY A 98 -3.73 11.43 -27.80
CA GLY A 98 -2.36 11.79 -28.09
C GLY A 98 -1.60 10.84 -29.01
N GLY A 99 -0.27 10.88 -28.94
CA GLY A 99 0.62 10.05 -29.74
C GLY A 99 0.65 8.56 -29.36
N GLY A 100 0.04 8.19 -28.22
CA GLY A 100 0.13 6.86 -27.65
C GLY A 100 1.50 6.57 -27.00
N MET A 101 1.59 5.44 -26.31
CA MET A 101 2.82 4.95 -25.70
C MET A 101 3.47 3.89 -26.58
N ASP A 102 4.78 4.01 -26.76
CA ASP A 102 5.58 3.07 -27.52
C ASP A 102 6.26 2.07 -26.57
N ALA A 103 5.74 0.83 -26.57
CA ALA A 103 6.21 -0.23 -25.70
C ALA A 103 7.67 -0.63 -25.98
N GLU A 104 8.12 -0.56 -27.23
CA GLU A 104 9.49 -0.92 -27.57
C GLU A 104 10.47 0.17 -27.10
N LYS A 105 10.12 1.45 -27.26
CA LYS A 105 10.92 2.55 -26.69
C LYS A 105 11.00 2.49 -25.16
N LEU A 106 9.95 2.03 -24.48
CA LEU A 106 9.98 1.81 -23.03
C LEU A 106 10.98 0.71 -22.66
N VAL A 107 11.00 -0.38 -23.42
CA VAL A 107 11.96 -1.48 -23.25
C VAL A 107 13.39 -1.01 -23.51
N GLU A 108 13.64 -0.30 -24.60
CA GLU A 108 14.96 0.26 -24.94
C GLU A 108 15.48 1.13 -23.79
N LYS A 109 14.68 2.09 -23.32
CA LYS A 109 15.06 2.96 -22.18
C LYS A 109 15.23 2.17 -20.89
N ALA A 110 14.46 1.11 -20.67
CA ALA A 110 14.58 0.27 -19.48
C ALA A 110 15.86 -0.57 -19.51
N LEU A 111 16.29 -1.04 -20.68
CA LEU A 111 17.58 -1.72 -20.88
C LEU A 111 18.76 -0.76 -20.67
N GLU A 112 18.71 0.43 -21.27
CA GLU A 112 19.75 1.47 -21.11
C GLU A 112 19.96 1.85 -19.64
N LYS A 113 18.87 1.95 -18.88
CA LYS A 113 18.90 2.30 -17.45
C LYS A 113 19.15 1.10 -16.53
N GLY A 114 19.34 -0.10 -17.08
CA GLY A 114 19.58 -1.32 -16.30
C GLY A 114 18.40 -1.76 -15.42
N VAL A 115 17.18 -1.36 -15.78
CA VAL A 115 15.95 -1.69 -15.05
C VAL A 115 15.48 -3.11 -15.36
N ILE A 116 15.78 -3.60 -16.56
CA ILE A 116 15.52 -4.98 -17.02
C ILE A 116 16.75 -5.56 -17.71
N THR A 117 16.80 -6.89 -17.82
CA THR A 117 17.80 -7.57 -18.64
C THR A 117 17.28 -7.82 -20.07
N PRO A 118 18.16 -8.03 -21.06
CA PRO A 118 17.74 -8.40 -22.42
C PRO A 118 16.88 -9.66 -22.46
N SER A 119 17.21 -10.66 -21.64
CA SER A 119 16.43 -11.90 -21.54
C SER A 119 15.04 -11.67 -20.96
N GLU A 120 14.90 -10.78 -19.97
CA GLU A 120 13.59 -10.38 -19.46
C GLU A 120 12.78 -9.67 -20.56
N ALA A 121 13.39 -8.71 -21.27
CA ALA A 121 12.72 -7.94 -22.33
C ALA A 121 12.11 -8.82 -23.43
N GLU A 122 12.80 -9.89 -23.84
CA GLU A 122 12.32 -10.84 -24.85
C GLU A 122 11.12 -11.67 -24.38
N SER A 123 11.06 -11.97 -23.07
CA SER A 123 10.00 -12.78 -22.48
C SER A 123 8.72 -12.00 -22.15
N MET A 124 8.76 -10.67 -22.19
CA MET A 124 7.67 -9.82 -21.75
C MET A 124 6.56 -9.68 -22.80
N SER A 125 5.32 -9.86 -22.35
CA SER A 125 4.13 -9.50 -23.11
C SER A 125 4.01 -7.99 -23.32
N TYR A 126 3.21 -7.57 -24.31
CA TYR A 126 2.96 -6.16 -24.59
C TYR A 126 2.50 -5.36 -23.35
N ARG A 127 1.61 -5.94 -22.54
CA ARG A 127 1.13 -5.30 -21.30
C ARG A 127 2.24 -5.17 -20.25
N GLU A 128 3.10 -6.18 -20.11
CA GLU A 128 4.25 -6.12 -19.20
C GLU A 128 5.25 -5.06 -19.63
N LYS A 129 5.47 -4.89 -20.94
CA LYS A 129 6.33 -3.83 -21.49
C LYS A 129 5.80 -2.43 -21.14
N LEU A 130 4.49 -2.21 -21.25
CA LEU A 130 3.86 -0.95 -20.83
C LEU A 130 3.98 -0.72 -19.32
N ASN A 131 3.81 -1.78 -18.53
CA ASN A 131 3.92 -1.72 -17.06
C ASN A 131 5.32 -1.39 -16.55
N LEU A 132 6.35 -1.40 -17.40
CA LEU A 132 7.69 -0.90 -17.04
C LEU A 132 7.65 0.53 -16.52
N ILE A 133 6.70 1.35 -17.01
CA ILE A 133 6.54 2.74 -16.56
C ILE A 133 6.30 2.86 -15.04
N PHE A 134 5.77 1.81 -14.40
CA PHE A 134 5.52 1.78 -12.97
C PHE A 134 6.70 1.30 -12.13
N ARG A 135 7.82 0.86 -12.74
CA ARG A 135 8.98 0.39 -11.99
C ARG A 135 9.62 1.53 -11.19
N PRO A 136 10.00 1.31 -9.91
CA PRO A 136 10.60 2.35 -9.08
C PRO A 136 11.81 3.01 -9.75
N GLY A 137 11.83 4.34 -9.75
CA GLY A 137 12.93 5.11 -10.33
C GLY A 137 13.03 5.06 -11.87
N PHE A 138 12.11 4.38 -12.57
CA PHE A 138 12.05 4.42 -14.01
C PHE A 138 11.25 5.65 -14.48
N SER A 139 11.88 6.43 -15.36
CA SER A 139 11.27 7.56 -16.05
C SER A 139 11.80 7.61 -17.47
N THR A 140 10.94 7.97 -18.42
CA THR A 140 11.32 8.13 -19.83
C THR A 140 11.98 9.48 -20.12
N ALA A 141 12.05 10.40 -19.15
CA ALA A 141 12.70 11.69 -19.35
C ALA A 141 14.24 11.55 -19.42
N ASP A 142 14.85 12.23 -20.39
CA ASP A 142 16.31 12.25 -20.59
C ASP A 142 17.01 13.23 -19.61
N LYS A 143 16.23 14.16 -19.03
CA LYS A 143 16.66 15.07 -17.94
C LYS A 143 15.71 14.93 -16.76
N VAL A 144 16.27 14.89 -15.55
CA VAL A 144 15.49 15.06 -14.32
C VAL A 144 15.00 16.51 -14.30
N THR A 145 13.74 16.75 -14.64
CA THR A 145 13.15 18.09 -14.51
C THR A 145 12.82 18.33 -13.05
N ASP A 146 13.53 19.28 -12.43
CA ASP A 146 13.42 19.70 -11.03
C ASP A 146 12.10 20.43 -10.67
N VAL A 147 11.03 20.22 -11.43
CA VAL A 147 9.74 20.89 -11.23
C VAL A 147 8.78 19.99 -10.47
N SER A 148 9.22 19.56 -9.29
CA SER A 148 8.43 19.06 -8.14
C SER A 148 9.44 18.41 -7.20
N GLY A 149 9.95 19.13 -6.19
CA GLY A 149 10.93 18.64 -5.20
C GLY A 149 10.47 17.47 -4.31
N ARG A 150 9.70 16.52 -4.85
CA ARG A 150 9.24 15.26 -4.25
C ARG A 150 9.33 14.05 -5.19
N GLY A 151 9.91 14.17 -6.39
CA GLY A 151 10.18 13.02 -7.27
C GLY A 151 8.94 12.17 -7.57
N VAL A 152 7.89 12.78 -8.10
CA VAL A 152 6.63 12.06 -8.40
C VAL A 152 6.74 11.44 -9.78
N GLY A 153 7.13 10.17 -9.84
CA GLY A 153 7.05 9.33 -11.04
C GLY A 153 5.77 8.51 -11.09
N MET A 154 5.61 7.77 -12.18
CA MET A 154 4.52 6.81 -12.35
C MET A 154 4.57 5.66 -11.31
N ASP A 155 5.74 5.41 -10.71
CA ASP A 155 5.93 4.54 -9.56
C ASP A 155 5.20 5.03 -8.29
N VAL A 156 5.18 6.35 -8.04
CA VAL A 156 4.44 6.98 -6.95
C VAL A 156 2.94 6.87 -7.19
N VAL A 157 2.49 7.07 -8.44
CA VAL A 157 1.09 6.85 -8.86
C VAL A 157 0.67 5.41 -8.57
N HIS A 158 1.44 4.43 -9.05
CA HIS A 158 1.17 3.01 -8.83
C HIS A 158 1.14 2.66 -7.34
N THR A 159 2.10 3.18 -6.56
CA THR A 159 2.17 2.96 -5.11
C THR A 159 0.96 3.54 -4.38
N ASN A 160 0.49 4.73 -4.76
CA ASN A 160 -0.67 5.36 -4.13
C ASN A 160 -1.97 4.65 -4.48
N VAL A 161 -2.14 4.19 -5.72
CA VAL A 161 -3.29 3.36 -6.13
C VAL A 161 -3.27 2.02 -5.39
N SER A 162 -2.11 1.37 -5.30
CA SER A 162 -1.95 0.09 -4.58
C SER A 162 -2.27 0.20 -3.08
N LYS A 163 -1.95 1.34 -2.44
CA LYS A 163 -2.32 1.61 -1.03
C LYS A 163 -3.82 1.66 -0.81
N LEU A 164 -4.59 1.97 -1.84
CA LEU A 164 -6.05 1.99 -1.82
C LEU A 164 -6.65 0.63 -2.21
N ASN A 165 -5.83 -0.44 -2.24
CA ASN A 165 -6.21 -1.75 -2.76
C ASN A 165 -6.74 -1.68 -4.20
N GLY A 166 -6.29 -0.66 -4.95
CA GLY A 166 -6.67 -0.45 -6.33
C GLY A 166 -5.72 -1.11 -7.31
N VAL A 167 -6.17 -1.20 -8.55
CA VAL A 167 -5.37 -1.67 -9.69
C VAL A 167 -5.32 -0.55 -10.72
N ILE A 168 -4.17 -0.38 -11.37
CA ILE A 168 -4.00 0.54 -12.50
C ILE A 168 -3.75 -0.28 -13.76
N ASP A 169 -4.38 0.09 -14.86
CA ASP A 169 -4.19 -0.51 -16.17
C ASP A 169 -3.94 0.57 -17.23
N ILE A 170 -3.19 0.20 -18.27
CA ILE A 170 -2.89 1.07 -19.41
C ILE A 170 -3.34 0.38 -20.69
N ASP A 171 -4.21 1.05 -21.43
CA ASP A 171 -4.53 0.73 -22.82
C ASP A 171 -4.00 1.87 -23.69
N THR A 172 -3.27 1.56 -24.76
CA THR A 172 -2.66 2.58 -25.60
C THR A 172 -2.45 2.07 -27.01
N LYS A 173 -2.58 2.98 -27.97
CA LYS A 173 -2.32 2.70 -29.37
C LYS A 173 -1.58 3.86 -30.00
N ILE A 174 -0.43 3.55 -30.62
CA ILE A 174 0.41 4.52 -31.29
C ILE A 174 -0.41 5.32 -32.31
N GLY A 175 -0.31 6.65 -32.23
CA GLY A 175 -1.02 7.61 -33.06
C GLY A 175 -2.49 7.84 -32.70
N THR A 176 -3.09 7.02 -31.84
CA THR A 176 -4.50 7.13 -31.44
C THR A 176 -4.66 7.77 -30.07
N GLY A 177 -3.82 7.39 -29.10
CA GLY A 177 -3.90 7.91 -27.74
C GLY A 177 -3.62 6.89 -26.67
N THR A 178 -3.85 7.28 -25.41
CA THR A 178 -3.64 6.45 -24.23
C THR A 178 -4.82 6.58 -23.27
N ARG A 179 -5.25 5.47 -22.70
CA ARG A 179 -6.23 5.40 -21.62
C ARG A 179 -5.61 4.70 -20.42
N VAL A 180 -5.53 5.42 -19.31
CA VAL A 180 -5.13 4.88 -18.02
C VAL A 180 -6.37 4.68 -17.17
N THR A 181 -6.58 3.46 -16.70
CA THR A 181 -7.74 3.07 -15.90
C THR A 181 -7.32 2.72 -14.49
N ILE A 182 -7.86 3.42 -13.50
CA ILE A 182 -7.71 3.12 -12.08
C ILE A 182 -9.00 2.45 -11.60
N LYS A 183 -8.88 1.23 -11.08
CA LYS A 183 -9.98 0.48 -10.47
C LYS A 183 -9.78 0.50 -8.96
N LEU A 184 -10.72 1.10 -8.24
CA LEU A 184 -10.71 1.19 -6.77
C LEU A 184 -11.89 0.39 -6.21
N PRO A 185 -11.74 -0.40 -5.14
CA PRO A 185 -12.88 -1.00 -4.46
C PRO A 185 -13.84 0.08 -3.93
N LEU A 186 -15.15 -0.13 -4.09
CA LEU A 186 -16.20 0.79 -3.62
C LEU A 186 -16.23 0.90 -2.08
N THR A 187 -15.79 -0.14 -1.38
CA THR A 187 -15.85 -0.26 0.08
C THR A 187 -14.49 -0.06 0.76
N LEU A 188 -14.50 0.59 1.93
CA LEU A 188 -13.42 0.53 2.92
C LEU A 188 -13.03 -0.94 3.19
N ALA A 189 -11.74 -1.20 3.40
CA ALA A 189 -11.25 -2.56 3.63
C ALA A 189 -11.90 -3.14 4.90
N ILE A 190 -12.77 -4.13 4.71
CA ILE A 190 -13.28 -4.98 5.79
C ILE A 190 -12.17 -5.96 6.12
N VAL A 191 -11.77 -6.01 7.38
CA VAL A 191 -10.89 -7.05 7.91
C VAL A 191 -11.65 -7.89 8.90
N THR A 192 -11.69 -9.19 8.60
CA THR A 192 -12.09 -10.21 9.57
C THR A 192 -10.91 -10.50 10.49
N GLY A 193 -11.11 -10.35 11.79
CA GLY A 193 -10.08 -10.56 12.79
C GLY A 193 -10.62 -11.15 14.08
N LEU A 194 -9.69 -11.57 14.93
CA LEU A 194 -9.97 -11.93 16.30
C LEU A 194 -10.03 -10.66 17.13
N LYS A 195 -11.19 -10.37 17.71
CA LYS A 195 -11.31 -9.33 18.73
C LYS A 195 -10.77 -9.85 20.05
N VAL A 196 -9.85 -9.09 20.60
CA VAL A 196 -9.17 -9.38 21.85
C VAL A 196 -9.33 -8.20 22.79
N ASN A 197 -9.34 -8.51 24.07
CA ASN A 197 -9.41 -7.53 25.12
C ASN A 197 -8.02 -7.36 25.74
N VAL A 198 -7.65 -6.12 26.00
CA VAL A 198 -6.47 -5.73 26.77
C VAL A 198 -6.97 -4.79 27.86
N TRP A 199 -7.27 -5.35 29.02
CA TRP A 199 -7.92 -4.67 30.14
C TRP A 199 -9.23 -3.98 29.70
N ASN A 200 -9.30 -2.66 29.79
CA ASN A 200 -10.50 -1.90 29.47
C ASN A 200 -10.60 -1.53 27.97
N GLU A 201 -9.67 -1.99 27.14
CA GLU A 201 -9.60 -1.65 25.73
C GLU A 201 -9.75 -2.88 24.84
N ASP A 202 -10.37 -2.67 23.68
CA ASP A 202 -10.55 -3.70 22.67
C ASP A 202 -9.64 -3.46 21.46
N TYR A 203 -9.09 -4.56 20.97
CA TYR A 203 -8.20 -4.58 19.82
C TYR A 203 -8.62 -5.68 18.85
N ILE A 204 -8.28 -5.51 17.58
CA ILE A 204 -8.52 -6.53 16.56
C ILE A 204 -7.18 -6.98 15.99
N ILE A 205 -7.02 -8.31 15.91
CA ILE A 205 -5.87 -8.96 15.27
C ILE A 205 -6.38 -9.65 14.00
N PRO A 206 -5.89 -9.28 12.79
CA PRO A 206 -6.33 -9.93 11.55
C PRO A 206 -6.07 -11.44 11.57
N PHE A 207 -7.06 -12.27 11.23
CA PHE A 207 -6.91 -13.74 11.26
C PHE A 207 -5.79 -14.24 10.34
N VAL A 208 -5.56 -13.56 9.22
CA VAL A 208 -4.47 -13.89 8.29
C VAL A 208 -3.08 -13.90 8.95
N ASN A 209 -2.91 -13.20 10.07
CA ASN A 209 -1.66 -13.19 10.82
C ASN A 209 -1.67 -14.15 12.01
N ILE A 210 -2.82 -14.71 12.41
CA ILE A 210 -2.94 -15.58 13.60
C ILE A 210 -2.60 -17.02 13.21
N ILE A 211 -1.64 -17.60 13.90
CA ILE A 211 -1.35 -19.03 13.83
C ILE A 211 -2.28 -19.78 14.78
N GLU A 212 -2.31 -19.35 16.05
CA GLU A 212 -2.93 -20.08 17.15
C GLU A 212 -3.18 -19.16 18.36
N THR A 213 -4.16 -19.50 19.19
CA THR A 213 -4.38 -18.87 20.50
C THR A 213 -4.11 -19.87 21.61
N VAL A 214 -3.26 -19.49 22.57
CA VAL A 214 -2.86 -20.33 23.71
C VAL A 214 -3.30 -19.66 25.00
N LYS A 215 -3.92 -20.40 25.91
CA LYS A 215 -4.18 -19.91 27.28
C LYS A 215 -2.89 -20.02 28.09
N LEU A 216 -2.41 -18.91 28.64
CA LEU A 216 -1.15 -18.85 29.37
C LEU A 216 -1.33 -19.26 30.83
N LYS A 217 -0.49 -20.19 31.30
CA LYS A 217 -0.29 -20.42 32.73
C LYS A 217 0.97 -19.68 33.19
N LYS A 218 0.99 -19.16 34.42
CA LYS A 218 2.16 -18.47 35.01
C LYS A 218 3.45 -19.29 34.92
N THR A 219 3.35 -20.62 34.91
CA THR A 219 4.46 -21.57 34.81
C THR A 219 5.04 -21.73 33.40
N GLU A 220 4.36 -21.22 32.36
CA GLU A 220 4.77 -21.37 30.95
C GLU A 220 5.54 -20.15 30.43
N LEU A 221 5.56 -19.06 31.22
CA LEU A 221 6.33 -17.85 30.95
C LEU A 221 7.75 -18.01 31.50
N THR A 222 8.72 -18.16 30.62
CA THR A 222 10.14 -18.22 30.98
C THR A 222 10.82 -16.93 30.60
N LYS A 223 11.74 -16.45 31.44
CA LYS A 223 12.54 -15.26 31.15
C LYS A 223 13.92 -15.69 30.64
N VAL A 224 14.23 -15.36 29.39
CA VAL A 224 15.54 -15.60 28.76
C VAL A 224 16.14 -14.25 28.41
N GLU A 225 17.36 -13.95 28.87
CA GLU A 225 18.05 -12.67 28.60
C GLU A 225 17.19 -11.43 28.90
N ASN A 226 16.48 -11.46 30.04
CA ASN A 226 15.56 -10.41 30.50
C ASN A 226 14.27 -10.26 29.66
N LYS A 227 13.93 -11.27 28.85
CA LYS A 227 12.83 -11.23 27.89
C LYS A 227 11.88 -12.40 28.12
N TRP A 228 10.59 -12.13 28.14
CA TRP A 228 9.59 -13.17 28.31
C TRP A 228 9.44 -13.97 27.01
N VAL A 229 9.44 -15.28 27.14
CA VAL A 229 9.26 -16.24 26.05
C VAL A 229 8.30 -17.33 26.49
N ILE A 230 7.61 -17.91 25.51
CA ILE A 230 6.80 -19.12 25.70
C ILE A 230 7.33 -20.23 24.80
N ARG A 231 7.21 -21.46 25.29
CA ARG A 231 7.44 -22.64 24.45
C ARG A 231 6.21 -22.86 23.58
N PHE A 232 6.40 -22.74 22.27
CA PHE A 232 5.36 -22.99 21.28
C PHE A 232 5.79 -24.17 20.41
N ARG A 233 5.22 -25.34 20.69
CA ARG A 233 5.62 -26.64 20.11
C ARG A 233 7.14 -26.85 20.31
N ASP A 234 7.88 -27.09 19.24
CA ASP A 234 9.34 -27.31 19.26
C ASP A 234 10.15 -26.00 19.13
N SER A 235 9.49 -24.84 19.25
CA SER A 235 10.13 -23.53 19.08
C SER A 235 9.89 -22.61 20.26
N VAL A 236 10.82 -21.69 20.50
CA VAL A 236 10.67 -20.63 21.50
C VAL A 236 10.19 -19.36 20.79
N VAL A 237 9.08 -18.80 21.27
CA VAL A 237 8.46 -17.59 20.70
C VAL A 237 8.53 -16.48 21.73
N HIS A 238 8.96 -15.30 21.29
CA HIS A 238 9.00 -14.11 22.14
C HIS A 238 7.59 -13.60 22.42
N THR A 239 7.32 -13.28 23.68
CA THR A 239 6.05 -12.68 24.09
C THR A 239 6.13 -11.16 24.09
N LEU A 240 5.05 -10.54 23.63
CA LEU A 240 4.83 -9.10 23.66
C LEU A 240 3.55 -8.83 24.45
N PHE A 241 3.70 -8.18 25.60
CA PHE A 241 2.59 -7.76 26.45
C PHE A 241 1.94 -6.52 25.84
N LEU A 242 0.69 -6.64 25.37
CA LEU A 242 0.03 -5.55 24.66
C LEU A 242 -0.35 -4.38 25.57
N ASP A 243 -0.61 -4.64 26.85
CA ASP A 243 -0.82 -3.63 27.87
C ASP A 243 0.43 -2.79 28.11
N GLU A 244 1.60 -3.43 28.24
CA GLU A 244 2.89 -2.73 28.34
C GLU A 244 3.23 -1.97 27.06
N TRP A 245 2.89 -2.55 25.90
CA TRP A 245 3.17 -1.98 24.59
C TRP A 245 2.37 -0.71 24.32
N PHE A 246 1.06 -0.76 24.50
CA PHE A 246 0.15 0.36 24.27
C PHE A 246 0.00 1.27 25.49
N ARG A 247 0.66 0.92 26.61
CA ARG A 247 0.56 1.64 27.90
C ARG A 247 -0.89 1.75 28.38
N VAL A 248 -1.63 0.65 28.23
CA VAL A 248 -3.05 0.60 28.58
C VAL A 248 -3.21 0.69 30.11
N PRO A 249 -3.95 1.68 30.63
CA PRO A 249 -4.27 1.74 32.06
C PRO A 249 -5.30 0.67 32.41
N GLY A 250 -5.11 -0.03 33.54
CA GLY A 250 -6.09 -1.03 34.00
C GLY A 250 -5.52 -2.35 34.48
N ARG A 251 -4.19 -2.52 34.51
CA ARG A 251 -3.58 -3.65 35.22
C ARG A 251 -3.84 -3.50 36.72
N GLU A 252 -4.86 -4.18 37.22
CA GLU A 252 -5.04 -4.36 38.66
C GLU A 252 -3.90 -5.25 39.18
N GLU A 253 -2.96 -4.66 39.94
CA GLU A 253 -1.91 -5.40 40.62
C GLU A 253 -2.54 -6.45 41.55
N GLY A 254 -2.29 -7.73 41.24
CA GLY A 254 -2.80 -8.85 42.02
C GLY A 254 -4.01 -9.59 41.44
N SER A 255 -4.54 -9.18 40.29
CA SER A 255 -5.62 -9.96 39.64
C SER A 255 -5.08 -11.30 39.11
N GLU A 256 -5.71 -12.42 39.52
CA GLU A 256 -5.50 -13.75 38.94
C GLU A 256 -6.23 -13.93 37.59
N GLN A 257 -6.32 -12.87 36.79
CA GLN A 257 -6.99 -12.96 35.50
C GLN A 257 -6.22 -13.86 34.55
N GLU A 258 -6.97 -14.73 33.87
CA GLU A 258 -6.43 -15.63 32.86
C GLU A 258 -5.91 -14.81 31.68
N GLN A 259 -4.65 -15.01 31.31
CA GLN A 259 -4.05 -14.35 30.16
C GLN A 259 -4.01 -15.31 28.97
N TYR A 260 -4.06 -14.76 27.77
CA TYR A 260 -3.96 -15.52 26.53
C TYR A 260 -2.81 -14.99 25.70
N ALA A 261 -2.13 -15.89 24.99
CA ALA A 261 -1.16 -15.56 23.95
C ALA A 261 -1.77 -15.81 22.58
N VAL A 262 -1.88 -14.76 21.77
CA VAL A 262 -2.20 -14.88 20.34
C VAL A 262 -0.90 -14.97 19.57
N VAL A 263 -0.57 -16.16 19.08
CA VAL A 263 0.64 -16.41 18.31
C VAL A 263 0.40 -15.93 16.89
N VAL A 264 1.17 -14.93 16.48
CA VAL A 264 1.06 -14.29 15.17
C VAL A 264 2.32 -14.52 14.33
N SER A 265 2.13 -14.61 13.01
CA SER A 265 3.20 -14.67 12.02
C SER A 265 3.26 -13.39 11.20
N VAL A 266 4.47 -12.85 11.07
CA VAL A 266 4.75 -11.71 10.19
C VAL A 266 6.00 -12.03 9.37
N ALA A 267 5.80 -12.32 8.08
CA ALA A 267 6.84 -12.88 7.22
C ALA A 267 7.45 -14.14 7.86
N GLU A 268 8.76 -14.19 8.07
CA GLU A 268 9.43 -15.35 8.69
C GLU A 268 9.42 -15.31 10.23
N PHE A 269 8.90 -14.24 10.83
CA PHE A 269 8.95 -14.02 12.27
C PHE A 269 7.67 -14.48 12.96
N ARG A 270 7.81 -15.05 14.16
CA ARG A 270 6.70 -15.44 15.03
C ARG A 270 6.81 -14.72 16.37
N TYR A 271 5.70 -14.19 16.85
CA TYR A 271 5.59 -13.53 18.15
C TYR A 271 4.28 -13.92 18.84
N ALA A 272 4.25 -13.89 20.16
CA ALA A 272 3.06 -14.17 20.95
C ALA A 272 2.58 -12.86 21.59
N LEU A 273 1.39 -12.38 21.19
CA LEU A 273 0.79 -11.18 21.76
C LEU A 273 -0.02 -11.57 23.00
N VAL A 274 0.36 -11.07 24.17
CA VAL A 274 -0.32 -11.37 25.43
C VAL A 274 -1.48 -10.40 25.63
N VAL A 275 -2.67 -10.95 25.87
CA VAL A 275 -3.96 -10.26 26.02
C VAL A 275 -4.69 -10.76 27.27
N SER A 276 -5.65 -9.97 27.78
CA SER A 276 -6.48 -10.34 28.95
C SER A 276 -7.70 -11.17 28.56
N GLY A 277 -8.14 -11.13 27.30
CA GLY A 277 -9.30 -11.92 26.87
C GLY A 277 -9.45 -12.08 25.37
N LEU A 278 -10.18 -13.12 24.97
CA LEU A 278 -10.57 -13.40 23.58
C LEU A 278 -12.08 -13.24 23.45
N LYS A 279 -12.55 -12.29 22.63
CA LYS A 279 -13.99 -12.03 22.45
C LYS A 279 -14.59 -12.80 21.27
N GLY A 280 -13.77 -13.16 20.28
CA GLY A 280 -14.18 -13.96 19.12
C GLY A 280 -13.95 -13.28 17.79
N GLN A 281 -14.55 -13.83 16.73
CA GLN A 281 -14.46 -13.29 15.38
C GLN A 281 -15.29 -12.01 15.23
N GLU A 282 -14.69 -10.97 14.66
CA GLU A 282 -15.38 -9.72 14.31
C GLU A 282 -14.94 -9.24 12.93
N GLU A 283 -15.89 -8.71 12.16
CA GLU A 283 -15.62 -8.00 10.91
C GLU A 283 -15.56 -6.51 11.19
N ALA A 284 -14.40 -5.91 10.91
CA ALA A 284 -14.16 -4.51 11.20
C ALA A 284 -13.80 -3.74 9.95
N VAL A 285 -14.47 -2.59 9.78
CA VAL A 285 -14.16 -1.64 8.72
C VAL A 285 -12.98 -0.77 9.17
N ILE A 286 -11.89 -0.82 8.42
CA ILE A 286 -10.66 -0.09 8.75
C ILE A 286 -10.73 1.35 8.24
N LYS A 287 -10.40 2.29 9.11
CA LYS A 287 -10.07 3.67 8.73
C LYS A 287 -8.60 3.96 9.03
N PRO A 288 -7.85 4.57 8.09
CA PRO A 288 -6.52 5.09 8.39
C PRO A 288 -6.61 6.08 9.57
N LEU A 289 -5.70 5.95 10.54
CA LEU A 289 -5.53 6.97 11.57
C LEU A 289 -4.99 8.21 10.86
N GLY A 290 -5.79 9.28 10.79
CA GLY A 290 -5.48 10.48 10.01
C GLY A 290 -4.12 11.11 10.37
N GLN A 291 -3.63 12.03 9.53
CA GLN A 291 -2.29 12.62 9.64
C GLN A 291 -1.93 13.21 11.02
N ALA A 292 -2.92 13.65 11.80
CA ALA A 292 -2.73 14.18 13.16
C ALA A 292 -2.23 13.16 14.18
N LEU A 293 -2.55 11.87 14.02
CA LEU A 293 -2.13 10.78 14.91
C LEU A 293 -0.82 10.11 14.44
N GLY A 294 -0.39 10.38 13.20
CA GLY A 294 0.82 9.80 12.62
C GLY A 294 0.77 8.26 12.51
N ARG A 295 1.92 7.65 12.23
CA ARG A 295 2.08 6.18 12.27
C ARG A 295 2.38 5.74 13.70
N ILE A 296 1.45 5.04 14.33
CA ILE A 296 1.68 4.39 15.63
C ILE A 296 2.28 3.00 15.38
N PRO A 297 3.51 2.72 15.83
CA PRO A 297 4.12 1.40 15.67
C PRO A 297 3.24 0.29 16.25
N GLY A 298 2.88 -0.69 15.41
CA GLY A 298 2.00 -1.79 15.78
C GLY A 298 0.50 -1.55 15.52
N ILE A 299 0.07 -0.40 15.00
CA ILE A 299 -1.35 -0.12 14.66
C ILE A 299 -1.52 0.21 13.16
N ALA A 300 -2.51 -0.40 12.49
CA ALA A 300 -2.85 -0.14 11.06
C ALA A 300 -3.68 1.12 10.89
N GLY A 301 -4.58 1.32 11.84
CA GLY A 301 -5.84 2.00 11.62
C GLY A 301 -6.71 1.87 12.87
N GLY A 302 -7.73 2.71 12.95
CA GLY A 302 -8.85 2.52 13.88
C GLY A 302 -10.00 1.81 13.17
N THR A 303 -10.79 1.04 13.91
CA THR A 303 -12.06 0.52 13.41
C THR A 303 -13.14 1.59 13.53
N ILE A 304 -14.26 1.44 12.81
CA ILE A 304 -15.44 2.32 13.01
C ILE A 304 -16.00 2.19 14.44
N GLY A 305 -15.79 1.05 15.11
CA GLY A 305 -16.16 0.81 16.50
C GLY A 305 -15.27 1.52 17.53
N GLY A 306 -14.16 2.14 17.10
CA GLY A 306 -13.19 2.78 18.00
C GLY A 306 -12.10 1.84 18.51
N ASP A 307 -12.07 0.58 18.05
CA ASP A 307 -11.04 -0.39 18.42
C ASP A 307 -9.71 -0.12 17.68
N GLY A 308 -8.60 -0.47 18.34
CA GLY A 308 -7.27 -0.43 17.71
C GLY A 308 -7.02 -1.66 16.84
N LEU A 309 -6.70 -1.48 15.55
CA LEU A 309 -6.30 -2.60 14.69
C LEU A 309 -4.79 -2.84 14.75
N ILE A 310 -4.37 -4.01 15.24
CA ILE A 310 -2.95 -4.36 15.39
C ILE A 310 -2.35 -4.81 14.04
N THR A 311 -1.11 -4.38 13.74
CA THR A 311 -0.41 -4.71 12.48
C THR A 311 0.98 -5.32 12.61
N ARG A 312 1.43 -5.79 11.43
CA ARG A 312 2.76 -6.25 11.06
C ARG A 312 3.94 -5.35 11.46
N ASP A 313 3.76 -4.06 11.78
CA ASP A 313 4.88 -3.16 12.12
C ASP A 313 5.33 -3.24 13.61
N CYS A 314 5.04 -4.35 14.29
CA CYS A 314 5.75 -4.67 15.55
C CYS A 314 7.26 -4.91 15.29
N ARG A 315 7.64 -5.23 14.04
CA ARG A 315 9.02 -5.55 13.61
C ARG A 315 10.00 -4.39 13.77
N ARG A 316 9.61 -3.15 13.47
CA ARG A 316 10.54 -2.01 13.48
C ARG A 316 10.91 -1.60 14.91
N TYR A 317 9.97 -1.72 15.85
CA TYR A 317 10.24 -1.52 17.27
C TYR A 317 11.00 -2.70 17.88
N TYR A 318 10.67 -3.95 17.48
CA TYR A 318 11.50 -5.11 17.83
C TYR A 318 12.95 -4.88 17.41
N ARG A 319 13.23 -4.54 16.14
CA ARG A 319 14.62 -4.23 15.73
C ARG A 319 15.25 -3.05 16.47
N ARG A 320 14.53 -1.96 16.75
CA ARG A 320 15.10 -0.78 17.45
C ARG A 320 15.51 -1.04 18.90
N ARG A 321 14.82 -1.94 19.60
CA ARG A 321 15.11 -2.29 21.00
C ARG A 321 15.89 -3.61 21.14
N TRP A 322 16.07 -4.36 20.04
CA TRP A 322 16.56 -5.75 20.03
C TRP A 322 17.54 -6.06 18.88
N ALA A 323 18.29 -5.06 18.38
CA ALA A 323 19.18 -5.21 17.22
C ALA A 323 20.37 -6.17 17.42
N ASP A 324 20.75 -6.49 18.66
CA ASP A 324 22.01 -7.15 18.93
C ASP A 324 21.96 -8.69 18.99
N HIS A 325 20.79 -9.35 18.89
CA HIS A 325 20.68 -10.80 19.12
C HIS A 325 19.99 -11.54 17.96
N PRO A 326 20.65 -12.55 17.36
CA PRO A 326 20.05 -13.37 16.31
C PRO A 326 18.95 -14.27 16.87
N HIS A 327 18.01 -14.62 16.00
CA HIS A 327 16.88 -15.50 16.30
C HIS A 327 17.34 -16.88 16.81
N PRO A 328 16.72 -17.45 17.87
CA PRO A 328 17.00 -18.82 18.30
C PRO A 328 16.55 -19.88 17.26
N GLY A 329 15.79 -19.49 16.24
CA GLY A 329 15.33 -20.37 15.15
C GLY A 329 16.42 -20.87 14.19
N ARG A 330 17.69 -20.46 14.36
CA ARG A 330 18.83 -21.02 13.62
C ARG A 330 19.74 -21.95 14.44
N ALA A 331 19.52 -22.08 15.75
CA ALA A 331 20.38 -22.87 16.64
C ALA A 331 19.92 -24.34 16.80
N GLY A 332 19.20 -24.89 15.82
CA GLY A 332 18.67 -26.25 15.85
C GLY A 332 19.55 -27.30 15.16
N ALA A 333 20.74 -26.95 14.64
CA ALA A 333 21.57 -27.85 13.84
C ALA A 333 22.85 -28.38 14.54
N ASP A 334 23.27 -27.81 15.67
CA ASP A 334 24.57 -28.14 16.31
C ASP A 334 24.46 -28.77 17.71
N LEU A 335 23.36 -29.47 18.00
CA LEU A 335 23.23 -30.34 19.17
C LEU A 335 23.11 -31.82 18.75
N GLN A 336 23.94 -32.24 17.81
CA GLN A 336 24.33 -33.62 17.63
C GLN A 336 25.83 -33.65 17.42
N HIS A 337 26.62 -33.73 18.49
CA HIS A 337 27.98 -34.30 18.57
C HIS A 337 28.57 -33.91 19.93
N GLY A 338 28.34 -34.72 20.96
CA GLY A 338 28.84 -34.39 22.30
C GLY A 338 28.55 -35.40 23.40
N SER A 339 28.59 -36.70 23.11
CA SER A 339 28.66 -37.72 24.17
C SER A 339 29.15 -39.06 23.63
N ARG A 340 30.44 -39.13 23.31
CA ARG A 340 31.23 -40.36 23.41
C ARG A 340 32.54 -40.02 24.09
N LEU A 341 32.71 -40.49 25.31
CA LEU A 341 33.94 -41.10 25.83
C LEU A 341 33.86 -41.24 27.36
N LYS A 342 33.62 -42.46 27.84
CA LYS A 342 34.52 -43.27 28.70
C LYS A 342 33.71 -44.24 29.56
N ASP A 343 33.83 -45.52 29.22
CA ASP A 343 34.67 -46.40 30.03
C ASP A 343 36.07 -46.41 29.40
#